data_AF-A0ABD6EL39-F1
#
_entry.id   AF-A0ABD6EL39-F1
#
_cell.length_a   1.000
_cell.length_b   1.000
_cell.length_c   1.000
_cell.angle_alpha   90.00
_cell.angle_beta   90.00
_cell.angle_gamma   90.00
#
_symmetry.space_group_name_H-M   'P 1'
#
loop_
_entity.id
_entity.type
_entity.pdbx_description
1 polymer ?
#
loop_
_entity_poly.entity_id
_entity_poly.type
_entity_poly.pdbx_seq_one_letter_code
_entity_poly.pdbx_strand_id
1 'polypeptide(L)'
;METQLFLLQYVLPYFSSSSDSSDSESETTRRNVHSTMWIGNDDGEIFVFNFLDNVRLKSKEKLTRLPFPIDDIAYIDERVFVSMSSTTPLGAQLIYFQRGKDGNWDLENSATVELDLKSRLKPMIAAASRLCIASANSLYLLNPISTVIEKHAQLSSFPSESVGNMVIHGSTIFISLNRSTIVKVVNAFTLECLLEFTVSHVVSKALSTCDNIIRQHKMGCLRISALLCCKNRLWIGTSAGVVLSTNVASTKSNWTPTFSVCAAGHSGPCRFLTAVSVSTSAQEAGIRRRRMSLNLPSLQQLDQMFVISGGEGFDTIDIRETKRGAEDAVNHLLFWNA
;
A
#
# COMPACT_ATOMS: atom_id res chain seq x y z
N MET A 1 15.39 -0.68 -21.56
CA MET A 1 14.99 -0.17 -20.24
C MET A 1 13.83 -1.03 -19.82
N GLU A 2 13.99 -1.81 -18.74
CA GLU A 2 12.91 -2.63 -18.21
C GLU A 2 11.86 -1.71 -17.60
N THR A 3 10.70 -1.58 -18.25
CA THR A 3 9.54 -0.86 -17.72
C THR A 3 9.18 -1.45 -16.37
N GLN A 4 9.29 -0.64 -15.33
CA GLN A 4 9.26 -1.10 -13.96
C GLN A 4 7.85 -0.81 -13.43
N LEU A 5 7.01 -1.84 -13.33
CA LEU A 5 5.62 -1.77 -12.86
C LEU A 5 5.61 -1.49 -11.36
N PHE A 6 5.10 -0.34 -10.91
CA PHE A 6 5.37 0.13 -9.53
C PHE A 6 4.18 0.31 -8.61
N LEU A 7 2.94 0.34 -9.09
CA LEU A 7 1.81 0.78 -8.27
C LEU A 7 0.59 -0.07 -8.57
N LEU A 8 0.04 -0.75 -7.57
CA LEU A 8 -1.17 -1.54 -7.69
C LEU A 8 -2.21 -1.00 -6.70
N GLN A 9 -3.26 -0.36 -7.23
CA GLN A 9 -4.41 0.05 -6.42
C GLN A 9 -5.62 -0.82 -6.77
N TYR A 10 -6.16 -1.51 -5.76
CA TYR A 10 -7.45 -2.17 -5.86
C TYR A 10 -8.54 -1.13 -5.64
N VAL A 11 -9.46 -1.03 -6.60
CA VAL A 11 -10.64 -0.19 -6.49
C VAL A 11 -11.85 -1.10 -6.32
N LEU A 12 -12.47 -1.02 -5.14
CA LEU A 12 -13.71 -1.73 -4.84
C LEU A 12 -14.91 -0.79 -5.09
N PRO A 13 -16.01 -1.28 -5.68
CA PRO A 13 -17.22 -0.48 -5.84
C PRO A 13 -17.80 -0.09 -4.46
N TYR A 14 -18.27 1.16 -4.35
CA TYR A 14 -19.02 1.60 -3.18
C TYR A 14 -20.41 0.95 -3.16
N PHE A 15 -20.65 0.07 -2.19
CA PHE A 15 -22.00 -0.42 -1.87
C PHE A 15 -22.58 0.46 -0.76
N SER A 16 -23.45 1.40 -1.11
CA SER A 16 -24.26 2.12 -0.12
C SER A 16 -25.30 1.17 0.48
N SER A 17 -25.38 1.11 1.81
CA SER A 17 -26.43 0.40 2.54
C SER A 17 -27.67 1.26 2.76
N SER A 18 -28.06 2.10 1.78
CA SER A 18 -29.31 2.86 1.87
C SER A 18 -30.49 1.99 1.42
N SER A 19 -31.24 1.50 2.39
CA SER A 19 -32.57 0.92 2.20
C SER A 19 -33.57 2.02 1.83
N ASP A 20 -33.57 2.46 0.57
CA ASP A 20 -34.69 3.22 0.01
C ASP A 20 -35.25 2.45 -1.19
N SER A 21 -36.47 1.97 -0.98
CA SER A 21 -37.24 1.15 -1.90
C SER A 21 -37.94 2.02 -2.95
N SER A 22 -37.26 2.30 -4.06
CA SER A 22 -37.90 2.58 -5.37
C SER A 22 -36.82 2.83 -6.44
N ASP A 23 -36.36 1.78 -7.12
CA ASP A 23 -36.00 1.76 -8.56
C ASP A 23 -35.25 0.48 -8.92
N SER A 24 -35.98 -0.53 -9.41
CA SER A 24 -35.45 -1.85 -9.80
C SER A 24 -34.45 -1.83 -10.98
N GLU A 25 -34.41 -0.76 -11.77
CA GLU A 25 -33.43 -0.57 -12.86
C GLU A 25 -32.12 0.10 -12.40
N SER A 26 -32.16 0.91 -11.34
CA SER A 26 -30.96 1.56 -10.78
C SER A 26 -30.14 0.61 -9.90
N GLU A 27 -30.79 -0.36 -9.26
CA GLU A 27 -30.13 -1.44 -8.50
C GLU A 27 -29.38 -2.43 -9.42
N THR A 28 -29.93 -2.72 -10.60
CA THR A 28 -29.34 -3.69 -11.55
C THR A 28 -28.11 -3.13 -12.27
N THR A 29 -28.07 -1.81 -12.54
CA THR A 29 -26.89 -1.12 -13.07
C THR A 29 -25.78 -0.96 -12.01
N ARG A 30 -26.14 -0.67 -10.74
CA ARG A 30 -25.16 -0.65 -9.62
C ARG A 30 -24.52 -2.01 -9.34
N ARG A 31 -25.24 -3.12 -9.58
CA ARG A 31 -24.71 -4.49 -9.42
C ARG A 31 -23.67 -4.90 -10.48
N ASN A 32 -23.48 -4.13 -11.55
CA ASN A 32 -22.48 -4.39 -12.60
C ASN A 32 -21.20 -3.56 -12.47
N VAL A 33 -21.01 -2.79 -11.40
CA VAL A 33 -19.75 -2.07 -11.18
C VAL A 33 -18.67 -3.08 -10.79
N HIS A 34 -17.72 -3.31 -11.68
CA HIS A 34 -16.63 -4.26 -11.44
C HIS A 34 -15.46 -3.58 -10.71
N SER A 35 -14.88 -4.33 -9.76
CA SER A 35 -13.60 -3.97 -9.15
C SER A 35 -12.52 -3.88 -10.22
N THR A 36 -11.66 -2.86 -10.14
CA THR A 36 -10.58 -2.66 -11.11
C THR A 36 -9.23 -2.62 -10.42
N MET A 37 -8.21 -3.14 -11.10
CA MET A 37 -6.80 -2.98 -10.76
C MET A 37 -6.19 -1.93 -11.68
N TRP A 38 -5.48 -0.98 -11.08
CA TRP A 38 -4.80 0.10 -11.78
C TRP A 38 -3.30 -0.06 -11.63
N ILE A 39 -2.57 0.07 -12.74
CA ILE A 39 -1.12 -0.01 -12.75
C ILE A 39 -0.53 1.16 -13.51
N GLY A 40 0.38 1.89 -12.86
CA GLY A 40 1.16 2.98 -13.46
C GLY A 40 2.63 2.59 -13.66
N ASN A 41 3.26 3.15 -14.69
CA ASN A 41 4.71 3.01 -14.92
C ASN A 41 5.42 4.37 -15.06
N ASP A 42 6.73 4.32 -15.26
CA ASP A 42 7.61 5.47 -15.46
C ASP A 42 7.50 6.11 -16.85
N ASP A 43 6.89 5.43 -17.82
CA ASP A 43 6.58 5.97 -19.15
C ASP A 43 5.29 6.81 -19.20
N GLY A 44 4.63 6.99 -18.04
CA GLY A 44 3.36 7.72 -17.90
C GLY A 44 2.14 6.91 -18.31
N GLU A 45 2.28 5.60 -18.50
CA GLU A 45 1.21 4.71 -18.92
C GLU A 45 0.42 4.20 -17.72
N ILE A 46 -0.91 4.18 -17.87
CA ILE A 46 -1.85 3.60 -16.92
C ILE A 46 -2.59 2.45 -17.58
N PHE A 47 -2.48 1.29 -16.96
CA PHE A 47 -3.17 0.06 -17.32
C PHE A 47 -4.31 -0.20 -16.34
N VAL A 48 -5.52 -0.41 -16.87
CA VAL A 48 -6.70 -0.73 -16.06
C VAL A 48 -7.23 -2.11 -16.44
N PHE A 49 -7.30 -2.99 -15.44
CA PHE A 49 -7.79 -4.36 -15.54
C PHE A 49 -9.05 -4.55 -14.70
N ASN A 50 -10.08 -5.21 -15.25
CA ASN A 50 -11.20 -5.66 -14.42
C ASN A 50 -10.80 -6.92 -13.63
N PHE A 51 -11.17 -6.96 -12.35
CA PHE A 51 -10.84 -8.06 -11.46
C PHE A 51 -11.37 -9.43 -11.92
N LEU A 52 -12.53 -9.46 -12.56
CA LEU A 52 -13.17 -10.69 -13.04
C LEU A 52 -12.69 -11.14 -14.42
N ASP A 53 -11.97 -10.27 -15.14
CA ASP A 53 -11.45 -10.65 -16.45
C ASP A 53 -10.27 -11.60 -16.26
N ASN A 54 -10.39 -12.77 -16.89
CA ASN A 54 -9.30 -13.73 -16.89
C ASN A 54 -8.19 -13.14 -17.77
N VAL A 55 -7.14 -12.63 -17.14
CA VAL A 55 -6.02 -11.89 -17.77
C VAL A 55 -5.40 -12.71 -18.92
N ARG A 56 -5.49 -14.04 -18.86
CA ARG A 56 -5.01 -14.96 -19.91
C ARG A 56 -5.92 -15.07 -21.15
N LEU A 57 -7.19 -14.65 -21.06
CA LEU A 57 -8.23 -14.90 -22.07
C LEU A 57 -8.91 -13.63 -22.62
N LYS A 58 -8.81 -12.49 -21.93
CA LYS A 58 -9.41 -11.22 -22.38
C LYS A 58 -8.41 -10.07 -22.25
N SER A 59 -7.98 -9.56 -23.41
CA SER A 59 -7.00 -8.48 -23.58
C SER A 59 -7.58 -7.07 -23.46
N LYS A 60 -8.69 -6.85 -22.73
CA LYS A 60 -9.24 -5.50 -22.57
C LYS A 60 -8.57 -4.75 -21.42
N GLU A 61 -7.25 -4.66 -21.56
CA GLU A 61 -6.44 -3.63 -20.96
C GLU A 61 -6.91 -2.29 -21.54
N LYS A 62 -7.42 -1.39 -20.69
CA LYS A 62 -7.55 0.01 -21.10
C LYS A 62 -6.25 0.71 -20.76
N LEU A 63 -5.65 1.32 -21.78
CA LEU A 63 -4.41 2.07 -21.69
C LEU A 63 -4.70 3.56 -21.89
N THR A 64 -4.23 4.39 -20.97
CA THR A 64 -4.10 5.83 -21.19
C THR A 64 -2.66 6.25 -20.92
N ARG A 65 -2.17 7.24 -21.66
CA ARG A 65 -0.80 7.72 -21.54
C ARG A 65 -0.79 9.18 -21.14
N LEU A 66 -0.18 9.45 -20.01
CA LEU A 66 -0.02 10.75 -19.40
C LEU A 66 1.35 11.36 -19.76
N PRO A 67 1.51 12.68 -19.64
CA PRO A 67 2.72 13.36 -20.13
C PRO A 67 3.98 13.09 -19.29
N PHE A 68 3.85 12.54 -18.08
CA PHE A 68 4.94 12.40 -17.11
C PHE A 68 4.90 11.04 -16.40
N PRO A 69 6.05 10.57 -15.85
CA PRO A 69 6.11 9.37 -15.03
C PRO A 69 5.08 9.35 -13.91
N ILE A 70 4.45 8.19 -13.70
CA ILE A 70 3.49 8.01 -12.60
C ILE A 70 4.25 7.82 -11.30
N ASP A 71 4.01 8.71 -10.33
CA ASP A 71 4.68 8.69 -9.03
C ASP A 71 3.92 7.86 -7.99
N ASP A 72 2.59 7.96 -7.97
CA ASP A 72 1.70 7.23 -7.06
C ASP A 72 0.24 7.26 -7.53
N ILE A 73 -0.55 6.26 -7.14
CA ILE A 73 -1.99 6.12 -7.46
C ILE A 73 -2.77 5.85 -6.17
N ALA A 74 -3.84 6.60 -5.93
CA ALA A 74 -4.72 6.41 -4.78
C ALA A 74 -6.19 6.46 -5.18
N TYR A 75 -7.01 5.62 -4.56
CA TYR A 75 -8.45 5.58 -4.78
C TYR A 75 -9.22 6.08 -3.55
N ILE A 76 -10.17 6.99 -3.77
CA ILE A 76 -11.09 7.49 -2.74
C ILE A 76 -12.34 8.08 -3.42
N ASP A 77 -13.51 7.86 -2.83
CA ASP A 77 -14.80 8.45 -3.25
C ASP A 77 -15.09 8.36 -4.76
N GLU A 78 -14.96 7.16 -5.34
CA GLU A 78 -15.17 6.91 -6.77
C GLU A 78 -14.24 7.69 -7.72
N ARG A 79 -13.12 8.20 -7.18
CA ARG A 79 -12.06 8.86 -7.94
C ARG A 79 -10.74 8.10 -7.78
N VAL A 80 -10.02 7.96 -8.89
CA VAL A 80 -8.64 7.48 -8.88
C VAL A 80 -7.73 8.67 -9.11
N PHE A 81 -7.03 9.08 -8.07
CA PHE A 81 -6.04 10.13 -8.12
C PHE A 81 -4.70 9.56 -8.58
N VAL A 82 -4.03 10.31 -9.45
CA VAL A 82 -2.74 9.95 -10.02
C VAL A 82 -1.81 11.13 -9.88
N SER A 83 -0.70 10.90 -9.19
CA SER A 83 0.38 11.87 -9.08
C SER A 83 1.43 11.60 -10.14
N MET A 84 1.99 12.68 -10.67
CA MET A 84 3.05 12.64 -11.65
C MET A 84 4.08 13.71 -11.34
N SER A 85 5.34 13.49 -11.71
CA SER A 85 6.34 14.54 -11.68
C SER A 85 7.24 14.52 -12.88
N SER A 86 7.72 15.70 -13.23
CA SER A 86 8.71 15.90 -14.25
C SER A 86 9.98 16.48 -13.65
N THR A 87 11.08 16.37 -14.39
CA THR A 87 12.31 17.15 -14.12
C THR A 87 12.18 18.61 -14.59
N THR A 88 11.07 18.97 -15.24
CA THR A 88 10.78 20.31 -15.76
C THR A 88 10.27 21.27 -14.67
N PRO A 89 10.26 22.59 -14.93
CA PRO A 89 9.82 23.61 -13.96
C PRO A 89 8.35 23.50 -13.55
N LEU A 90 7.54 22.74 -14.30
CA LEU A 90 6.12 22.52 -14.07
C LEU A 90 5.84 21.81 -12.73
N GLY A 91 6.85 21.22 -12.09
CA GLY A 91 6.72 20.64 -10.76
C GLY A 91 5.96 19.30 -10.77
N ALA A 92 5.31 19.00 -9.66
CA ALA A 92 4.45 17.82 -9.54
C ALA A 92 3.01 18.15 -9.94
N GLN A 93 2.34 17.20 -10.57
CA GLN A 93 0.94 17.33 -11.00
C GLN A 93 0.10 16.25 -10.33
N LEU A 94 -1.15 16.61 -10.03
CA LEU A 94 -2.17 15.69 -9.54
C LEU A 94 -3.36 15.76 -10.48
N ILE A 95 -3.78 14.60 -10.97
CA ILE A 95 -5.02 14.47 -11.74
C ILE A 95 -5.91 13.42 -11.07
N TYR A 96 -7.17 13.35 -11.48
CA TYR A 96 -8.02 12.22 -11.15
C TYR A 96 -8.89 11.79 -12.32
N PHE A 97 -9.19 10.50 -12.33
CA PHE A 97 -10.20 9.88 -13.18
C PHE A 97 -11.45 9.61 -12.34
N GLN A 98 -12.61 9.71 -12.97
CA GLN A 98 -13.90 9.44 -12.34
C GLN A 98 -14.64 8.33 -13.08
N ARG A 99 -15.42 7.57 -12.33
CA ARG A 99 -16.31 6.57 -12.90
C ARG A 99 -17.59 7.23 -13.44
N GLY A 100 -17.95 6.91 -14.67
CA GLY A 100 -19.22 7.32 -15.29
C GLY A 100 -20.43 6.63 -14.64
N LYS A 101 -21.63 7.13 -14.96
CA LYS A 101 -22.90 6.56 -14.47
C LYS A 101 -23.14 5.12 -14.91
N ASP A 102 -22.49 4.71 -16.00
CA ASP A 102 -22.50 3.37 -16.56
C ASP A 102 -21.56 2.40 -15.82
N GLY A 103 -20.84 2.87 -14.81
CA GLY A 103 -19.90 2.07 -14.03
C GLY A 103 -18.52 1.91 -14.69
N ASN A 104 -18.27 2.53 -15.86
CA ASN A 104 -16.97 2.49 -16.51
C ASN A 104 -16.09 3.68 -16.09
N TRP A 105 -14.78 3.46 -16.06
CA TRP A 105 -13.82 4.55 -15.94
C TRP A 105 -13.73 5.34 -17.24
N ASP A 106 -13.86 6.66 -17.12
CA ASP A 106 -13.52 7.60 -18.18
C ASP A 106 -12.02 7.90 -18.10
N LEU A 107 -11.24 7.30 -19.00
CA LEU A 107 -9.79 7.50 -19.08
C LEU A 107 -9.37 8.57 -20.09
N GLU A 108 -10.34 9.13 -20.82
CA GLU A 108 -10.12 10.16 -21.83
C GLU A 108 -10.23 11.55 -21.21
N ASN A 109 -11.15 11.73 -20.26
CA ASN A 109 -11.42 13.01 -19.60
C ASN A 109 -10.93 13.01 -18.14
N SER A 110 -9.60 13.05 -17.95
CA SER A 110 -9.02 13.29 -16.62
C SER A 110 -9.17 14.75 -16.19
N ALA A 111 -9.39 14.99 -14.91
CA ALA A 111 -9.45 16.33 -14.34
C ALA A 111 -8.17 16.66 -13.56
N THR A 112 -7.63 17.85 -13.75
CA THR A 112 -6.44 18.33 -13.03
C THR A 112 -6.83 18.96 -11.69
N VAL A 113 -6.03 18.69 -10.66
CA VAL A 113 -6.13 19.33 -9.35
C VAL A 113 -5.07 20.43 -9.27
N GLU A 114 -5.51 21.67 -8.98
CA GLU A 114 -4.61 22.81 -8.83
C GLU A 114 -3.97 22.80 -7.44
N LEU A 115 -2.67 22.48 -7.38
CA LEU A 115 -1.87 22.50 -6.15
C LEU A 115 -0.65 23.40 -6.34
N ASP A 116 -0.37 24.26 -5.37
CA ASP A 116 0.88 25.03 -5.33
C ASP A 116 1.99 24.22 -4.62
N LEU A 117 2.26 23.00 -5.12
CA LEU A 117 3.25 22.08 -4.59
C LEU A 117 4.26 21.68 -5.68
N LYS A 118 5.53 22.02 -5.47
CA LYS A 118 6.59 21.79 -6.47
C LYS A 118 7.28 20.43 -6.31
N SER A 119 7.25 19.86 -5.10
CA SER A 119 7.89 18.58 -4.81
C SER A 119 6.96 17.41 -5.15
N ARG A 120 7.56 16.25 -5.47
CA ARG A 120 6.85 15.00 -5.76
C ARG A 120 5.75 14.71 -4.75
N LEU A 121 4.59 14.29 -5.25
CA LEU A 121 3.40 13.99 -4.46
C LEU A 121 3.30 12.49 -4.19
N LYS A 122 4.19 11.97 -3.34
CA LYS A 122 4.17 10.57 -2.93
C LYS A 122 4.80 10.35 -1.56
N PRO A 123 4.34 9.34 -0.79
CA PRO A 123 3.18 8.50 -1.05
C PRO A 123 1.83 9.21 -0.90
N MET A 124 0.76 8.62 -1.44
CA MET A 124 -0.64 9.02 -1.35
C MET A 124 -1.50 7.89 -0.78
N ILE A 125 -2.38 8.18 0.18
CA ILE A 125 -3.32 7.21 0.74
C ILE A 125 -4.69 7.83 1.01
N ALA A 126 -5.74 7.02 1.00
CA ALA A 126 -7.05 7.41 1.53
C ALA A 126 -7.01 7.39 3.06
N ALA A 127 -7.32 8.51 3.70
CA ALA A 127 -7.28 8.66 5.15
C ALA A 127 -8.40 9.59 5.64
N ALA A 128 -9.21 9.14 6.59
CA ALA A 128 -10.26 9.99 7.19
C ALA A 128 -11.19 10.67 6.15
N SER A 129 -11.63 9.92 5.14
CA SER A 129 -12.45 10.42 4.00
C SER A 129 -11.79 11.55 3.21
N ARG A 130 -10.45 11.64 3.27
CA ARG A 130 -9.62 12.59 2.54
C ARG A 130 -8.51 11.86 1.81
N LEU A 131 -7.96 12.51 0.80
CA LEU A 131 -6.70 12.08 0.20
C LEU A 131 -5.55 12.67 1.02
N CYS A 132 -4.77 11.83 1.69
CA CYS A 132 -3.55 12.24 2.37
C CYS A 132 -2.37 12.09 1.41
N ILE A 133 -1.71 13.21 1.13
CA ILE A 133 -0.61 13.31 0.17
C ILE A 133 0.64 13.73 0.93
N ALA A 134 1.74 13.03 0.71
CA ALA A 134 3.05 13.50 1.14
C ALA A 134 3.73 14.31 0.02
N SER A 135 4.31 15.45 0.37
CA SER A 135 5.21 16.21 -0.50
C SER A 135 6.41 16.68 0.32
N ALA A 136 7.61 16.27 -0.08
CA ALA A 136 8.83 16.39 0.71
C ALA A 136 8.61 15.88 2.16
N ASN A 137 8.91 16.69 3.18
CA ASN A 137 8.75 16.36 4.60
C ASN A 137 7.39 16.74 5.18
N SER A 138 6.39 17.02 4.35
CA SER A 138 5.08 17.53 4.78
C SER A 138 3.92 16.66 4.28
N LEU A 139 2.83 16.68 5.03
CA LEU A 139 1.56 16.03 4.70
C LEU A 139 0.48 17.06 4.40
N TYR A 140 -0.40 16.70 3.48
CA TYR A 140 -1.53 17.51 3.05
C TYR A 140 -2.79 16.63 3.02
N LEU A 141 -3.87 17.09 3.64
CA LEU A 141 -5.19 16.46 3.53
C LEU A 141 -6.01 17.22 2.51
N LEU A 142 -6.29 16.57 1.39
CA LEU A 142 -7.11 17.09 0.31
C LEU A 142 -8.52 16.51 0.37
N ASN A 143 -9.52 17.37 0.25
CA ASN A 143 -10.90 16.96 0.08
C ASN A 143 -11.08 16.36 -1.32
N PRO A 144 -11.47 15.08 -1.46
CA PRO A 144 -11.50 14.40 -2.74
C PRO A 144 -12.60 14.95 -3.66
N ILE A 145 -13.62 15.63 -3.13
CA ILE A 145 -14.74 16.20 -3.90
C ILE A 145 -14.40 17.62 -4.35
N SER A 146 -14.11 18.53 -3.41
CA SER A 146 -13.81 19.94 -3.71
C SER A 146 -12.41 20.15 -4.26
N THR A 147 -11.52 19.17 -4.12
CA THR A 147 -10.12 19.19 -4.56
C THR A 147 -9.26 20.26 -3.89
N VAL A 148 -9.68 20.73 -2.71
CA VAL A 148 -8.97 21.74 -1.91
C VAL A 148 -8.20 21.09 -0.76
N ILE A 149 -7.01 21.59 -0.46
CA ILE A 149 -6.25 21.22 0.74
C ILE A 149 -6.94 21.82 1.97
N GLU A 150 -7.38 20.97 2.88
CA GLU A 150 -8.04 21.37 4.12
C GLU A 150 -7.08 21.49 5.30
N LYS A 151 -6.01 20.68 5.32
CA LYS A 151 -4.99 20.69 6.39
C LYS A 151 -3.61 20.39 5.84
N HIS A 152 -2.59 20.90 6.53
CA HIS A 152 -1.21 20.54 6.29
C HIS A 152 -0.46 20.40 7.62
N ALA A 153 0.60 19.58 7.63
CA ALA A 153 1.53 19.50 8.75
C ALA A 153 2.93 19.09 8.26
N GLN A 154 3.95 19.73 8.83
CA GLN A 154 5.35 19.38 8.58
C GLN A 154 5.81 18.29 9.57
N LEU A 155 6.43 17.23 9.07
CA LEU A 155 6.84 16.07 9.88
C LEU A 155 8.26 16.19 10.43
N SER A 156 9.10 17.05 9.85
CA SER A 156 10.49 17.23 10.25
C SER A 156 10.95 18.66 10.05
N SER A 157 11.80 19.16 10.95
CA SER A 157 12.46 20.46 10.81
C SER A 157 13.53 20.49 9.72
N PHE A 158 13.95 19.34 9.18
CA PHE A 158 14.96 19.25 8.13
C PHE A 158 14.31 19.26 6.74
N PRO A 159 14.53 20.31 5.91
CA PRO A 159 13.88 20.42 4.60
C PRO A 159 14.36 19.39 3.56
N SER A 160 15.55 18.81 3.76
CA SER A 160 16.11 17.79 2.87
C SER A 160 15.49 16.41 3.06
N GLU A 161 14.77 16.20 4.18
CA GLU A 161 14.07 14.95 4.44
C GLU A 161 12.80 14.86 3.60
N SER A 162 12.37 13.63 3.34
CA SER A 162 11.13 13.38 2.61
C SER A 162 10.46 12.14 3.15
N VAL A 163 9.13 12.09 3.04
CA VAL A 163 8.36 10.90 3.39
C VAL A 163 8.73 9.77 2.43
N GLY A 164 9.02 8.58 2.99
CA GLY A 164 9.36 7.39 2.22
C GLY A 164 8.20 6.39 2.15
N ASN A 165 7.61 6.06 3.30
CA ASN A 165 6.50 5.11 3.39
C ASN A 165 5.38 5.72 4.24
N MET A 166 4.13 5.44 3.86
CA MET A 166 2.93 5.89 4.55
C MET A 166 1.84 4.84 4.44
N VAL A 167 1.30 4.41 5.58
CA VAL A 167 0.18 3.45 5.65
C VAL A 167 -0.81 3.88 6.73
N ILE A 168 -2.06 3.45 6.62
CA ILE A 168 -3.11 3.79 7.59
C ILE A 168 -3.71 2.54 8.23
N HIS A 169 -4.08 2.68 9.49
CA HIS A 169 -4.96 1.75 10.20
C HIS A 169 -5.94 2.54 11.07
N GLY A 170 -7.24 2.39 10.80
CA GLY A 170 -8.28 3.16 11.48
C GLY A 170 -8.06 4.67 11.30
N SER A 171 -7.92 5.39 12.42
CA SER A 171 -7.68 6.84 12.47
C SER A 171 -6.19 7.22 12.57
N THR A 172 -5.28 6.28 12.32
CA THR A 172 -3.84 6.44 12.59
C THR A 172 -3.03 6.17 11.34
N ILE A 173 -2.18 7.13 10.98
CA ILE A 173 -1.22 7.03 9.88
C ILE A 173 0.15 6.70 10.46
N PHE A 174 0.81 5.69 9.90
CA PHE A 174 2.19 5.33 10.21
C PHE A 174 3.09 5.77 9.07
N ILE A 175 4.16 6.49 9.41
CA ILE A 175 5.02 7.15 8.44
C ILE A 175 6.46 6.87 8.77
N SER A 176 7.27 6.59 7.75
CA SER A 176 8.73 6.63 7.85
C SER A 176 9.29 7.63 6.85
N LEU A 177 10.24 8.45 7.28
CA LEU A 177 11.00 9.30 6.37
C LEU A 177 12.04 8.45 5.61
N ASN A 178 12.46 8.95 4.44
CA ASN A 178 13.53 8.36 3.65
C ASN A 178 14.82 8.31 4.47
N ARG A 179 15.52 7.17 4.38
CA ARG A 179 16.77 6.90 5.13
C ARG A 179 16.61 6.95 6.65
N SER A 180 15.39 6.80 7.18
CA SER A 180 15.13 6.77 8.61
C SER A 180 14.80 5.37 9.12
N THR A 181 15.08 5.13 10.40
CA THR A 181 14.67 3.93 11.16
C THR A 181 13.50 4.21 12.11
N ILE A 182 12.95 5.43 12.04
CA ILE A 182 11.88 5.91 12.91
C ILE A 182 10.55 5.79 12.18
N VAL A 183 9.55 5.26 12.88
CA VAL A 183 8.14 5.37 12.52
C VAL A 183 7.51 6.48 13.34
N LYS A 184 6.87 7.42 12.66
CA LYS A 184 6.00 8.45 13.24
C LYS A 184 4.55 7.97 13.16
N VAL A 185 3.82 8.13 14.26
CA VAL A 185 2.41 7.79 14.40
C VAL A 185 1.63 9.09 14.39
N VAL A 186 0.82 9.29 13.36
CA VAL A 186 0.16 10.57 13.08
C VAL A 186 -1.36 10.38 13.10
N ASN A 187 -2.08 11.31 13.71
CA ASN A 187 -3.53 11.31 13.68
C ASN A 187 -4.04 11.63 12.26
N ALA A 188 -4.89 10.78 11.68
CA ALA A 188 -5.39 10.95 10.32
C ALA A 188 -6.28 12.19 10.11
N PHE A 189 -6.89 12.71 11.17
CA PHE A 189 -7.78 13.87 11.10
C PHE A 189 -7.08 15.19 11.41
N THR A 190 -6.10 15.20 12.32
CA THR A 190 -5.41 16.43 12.77
C THR A 190 -4.02 16.60 12.16
N LEU A 191 -3.42 15.53 11.64
CA LEU A 191 -2.01 15.43 11.24
C LEU A 191 -1.00 15.65 12.38
N GLU A 192 -1.44 15.60 13.63
CA GLU A 192 -0.55 15.70 14.78
C GLU A 192 0.26 14.41 14.97
N CYS A 193 1.56 14.55 15.21
CA CYS A 193 2.42 13.43 15.57
C CYS A 193 2.16 13.04 17.04
N LEU A 194 1.63 11.83 17.24
CA LEU A 194 1.25 11.30 18.55
C LEU A 194 2.40 10.56 19.23
N LEU A 195 3.21 9.83 18.45
CA LEU A 195 4.28 8.97 18.94
C LEU A 195 5.36 8.80 17.88
N GLU A 196 6.61 8.67 18.31
CA GLU A 196 7.71 8.22 17.47
C GLU A 196 8.43 7.05 18.11
N PHE A 197 8.84 6.06 17.31
CA PHE A 197 9.63 4.94 17.79
C PHE A 197 10.61 4.46 16.72
N THR A 198 11.76 3.92 17.15
CA THR A 198 12.78 3.37 16.25
C THR A 198 12.78 1.86 16.25
N VAL A 199 13.06 1.26 15.09
CA VAL A 199 13.27 -0.19 14.95
C VAL A 199 14.73 -0.62 15.11
N SER A 200 15.67 0.35 15.20
CA SER A 200 17.12 0.08 15.14
C SER A 200 17.62 -0.93 16.16
N HIS A 201 17.18 -0.81 17.41
CA HIS A 201 17.61 -1.71 18.48
C HIS A 201 17.11 -3.14 18.26
N VAL A 202 15.88 -3.30 17.77
CA VAL A 202 15.27 -4.60 17.49
C VAL A 202 16.00 -5.29 16.33
N VAL A 203 16.28 -4.54 15.25
CA VAL A 203 17.03 -5.05 14.10
C VAL A 203 18.46 -5.42 14.49
N SER A 204 19.14 -4.57 15.27
CA SER A 204 20.50 -4.84 15.76
C SER A 204 20.58 -6.13 16.60
N LYS A 205 19.53 -6.41 17.39
CA LYS A 205 19.39 -7.66 18.14
C LYS A 205 19.13 -8.86 17.23
N ALA A 206 18.25 -8.71 16.24
CA ALA A 206 17.96 -9.76 15.25
C ALA A 206 19.20 -10.16 14.44
N LEU A 207 20.10 -9.21 14.17
CA LEU A 207 21.36 -9.44 13.47
C LEU A 207 22.53 -9.82 14.38
N SER A 208 22.30 -10.08 15.68
CA SER A 208 23.38 -10.30 16.65
C SER A 208 24.24 -11.54 16.38
N THR A 209 23.70 -12.52 15.65
CA THR A 209 24.38 -13.76 15.25
C THR A 209 25.13 -13.64 13.92
N CYS A 210 24.93 -12.55 13.18
CA CYS A 210 25.64 -12.28 11.93
C CYS A 210 27.10 -11.91 12.18
N ASP A 211 27.97 -12.20 11.21
CA ASP A 211 29.36 -11.72 11.20
C ASP A 211 29.40 -10.21 11.46
N ASN A 212 30.33 -9.77 12.30
CA ASN A 212 30.47 -8.37 12.71
C ASN A 212 30.61 -7.41 11.51
N ILE A 213 31.34 -7.79 10.46
CA ILE A 213 31.53 -6.95 9.26
C ILE A 213 30.20 -6.78 8.53
N ILE A 214 29.48 -7.88 8.33
CA ILE A 214 28.16 -7.88 7.67
C ILE A 214 27.15 -7.09 8.51
N ARG A 215 27.15 -7.31 9.82
CA ARG A 215 26.25 -6.62 10.76
C ARG A 215 26.51 -5.11 10.75
N GLN A 216 27.76 -4.67 10.79
CA GLN A 216 28.11 -3.25 10.72
C GLN A 216 27.65 -2.61 9.41
N HIS A 217 27.85 -3.30 8.27
CA HIS A 217 27.36 -2.83 6.98
C HIS A 217 25.83 -2.71 6.95
N LYS A 218 25.11 -3.77 7.35
CA LYS A 218 23.63 -3.78 7.40
C LYS A 218 23.09 -2.69 8.34
N MET A 219 23.71 -2.47 9.50
CA MET A 219 23.30 -1.45 10.46
C MET A 219 23.63 -0.02 9.98
N GLY A 220 24.77 0.18 9.30
CA GLY A 220 25.17 1.49 8.77
C GLY A 220 24.25 2.00 7.66
N CYS A 221 23.62 1.09 6.91
CA CYS A 221 22.64 1.41 5.86
C CYS A 221 21.19 1.16 6.30
N LEU A 222 20.94 0.97 7.61
CA LEU A 222 19.63 0.60 8.11
C LEU A 222 18.61 1.73 7.88
N ARG A 223 17.50 1.37 7.23
CA ARG A 223 16.33 2.22 7.05
C ARG A 223 15.08 1.35 6.94
N ILE A 224 13.94 1.93 7.24
CA ILE A 224 12.65 1.36 6.89
C ILE A 224 12.49 1.45 5.37
N SER A 225 12.14 0.33 4.75
CA SER A 225 12.03 0.20 3.30
C SER A 225 10.64 -0.16 2.82
N ALA A 226 9.79 -0.71 3.69
CA ALA A 226 8.38 -0.95 3.42
C ALA A 226 7.56 -0.89 4.71
N LEU A 227 6.32 -0.42 4.61
CA LEU A 227 5.32 -0.48 5.68
C LEU A 227 4.04 -1.11 5.14
N LEU A 228 3.31 -1.84 5.99
CA LEU A 228 2.00 -2.38 5.67
C LEU A 228 1.16 -2.50 6.95
N CYS A 229 -0.08 -2.06 6.90
CA CYS A 229 -1.06 -2.35 7.94
C CYS A 229 -1.96 -3.51 7.50
N CYS A 230 -2.00 -4.59 8.28
CA CYS A 230 -2.87 -5.75 8.01
C CYS A 230 -3.32 -6.39 9.33
N LYS A 231 -4.61 -6.73 9.47
CA LYS A 231 -5.20 -7.39 10.66
C LYS A 231 -4.76 -6.77 12.00
N ASN A 232 -4.88 -5.45 12.14
CA ASN A 232 -4.46 -4.71 13.34
C ASN A 232 -2.97 -4.85 13.70
N ARG A 233 -2.13 -5.18 12.72
CA ARG A 233 -0.67 -5.19 12.86
C ARG A 233 -0.04 -4.22 11.88
N LEU A 234 0.98 -3.52 12.36
CA LEU A 234 1.91 -2.79 11.53
C LEU A 234 3.08 -3.72 11.21
N TRP A 235 3.26 -4.02 9.94
CA TRP A 235 4.37 -4.76 9.38
C TRP A 235 5.42 -3.79 8.84
N ILE A 236 6.69 -4.08 9.11
CA ILE A 236 7.82 -3.21 8.80
C ILE A 236 8.90 -4.03 8.12
N GLY A 237 9.20 -3.68 6.87
CA GLY A 237 10.35 -4.18 6.12
C GLY A 237 11.53 -3.23 6.26
N THR A 238 12.74 -3.80 6.36
CA THR A 238 13.97 -3.02 6.52
C THR A 238 14.97 -3.24 5.39
N SER A 239 15.88 -2.29 5.19
CA SER A 239 17.00 -2.44 4.23
C SER A 239 18.00 -3.53 4.60
N ALA A 240 18.00 -3.99 5.85
CA ALA A 240 18.80 -5.13 6.30
C ALA A 240 18.16 -6.50 6.00
N GLY A 241 16.92 -6.49 5.47
CA GLY A 241 16.14 -7.68 5.12
C GLY A 241 15.30 -8.26 6.26
N VAL A 242 15.42 -7.70 7.46
CA VAL A 242 14.61 -8.09 8.62
C VAL A 242 13.18 -7.57 8.45
N VAL A 243 12.20 -8.45 8.65
CA VAL A 243 10.76 -8.11 8.67
C VAL A 243 10.24 -8.20 10.11
N LEU A 244 9.56 -7.15 10.55
CA LEU A 244 9.02 -7.00 11.91
C LEU A 244 7.51 -6.82 11.85
N SER A 245 6.81 -7.19 12.91
CA SER A 245 5.42 -6.78 13.12
C SER A 245 5.17 -6.31 14.55
N THR A 246 4.23 -5.39 14.73
CA THR A 246 3.75 -4.93 16.04
C THR A 246 2.24 -4.77 16.01
N ASN A 247 1.56 -5.09 17.11
CA ASN A 247 0.10 -4.91 17.20
C ASN A 247 -0.23 -3.42 17.34
N VAL A 248 -1.16 -2.95 16.52
CA VAL A 248 -1.71 -1.59 16.59
C VAL A 248 -2.82 -1.57 17.63
N ALA A 249 -2.61 -0.87 18.74
CA ALA A 249 -3.65 -0.70 19.75
C ALA A 249 -4.63 0.40 19.34
N SER A 250 -5.91 0.07 19.23
CA SER A 250 -6.94 0.99 18.73
C SER A 250 -7.36 2.10 19.71
N THR A 251 -6.90 2.11 20.97
CA THR A 251 -7.62 2.82 22.05
C THR A 251 -6.79 3.53 23.13
N LYS A 252 -5.46 3.66 23.01
CA LYS A 252 -4.65 4.26 24.10
C LYS A 252 -3.73 5.37 23.61
N SER A 253 -3.80 6.51 24.31
CA SER A 253 -2.88 7.66 24.19
C SER A 253 -1.42 7.34 24.52
N ASN A 254 -1.15 6.17 25.12
CA ASN A 254 0.19 5.70 25.50
C ASN A 254 0.47 4.29 24.92
N TRP A 255 0.31 4.12 23.61
CA TRP A 255 0.71 2.87 22.95
C TRP A 255 2.23 2.76 22.90
N THR A 256 2.76 1.62 23.34
CA THR A 256 4.18 1.27 23.18
C THR A 256 4.28 0.05 22.27
N PRO A 257 5.01 0.14 21.13
CA PRO A 257 5.09 -0.97 20.19
C PRO A 257 5.90 -2.12 20.78
N THR A 258 5.37 -3.33 20.66
CA THR A 258 6.08 -4.58 20.99
C THR A 258 6.32 -5.34 19.70
N PHE A 259 7.60 -5.50 19.35
CA PHE A 259 7.98 -6.06 18.06
C PHE A 259 8.12 -7.58 18.12
N SER A 260 7.49 -8.24 17.15
CA SER A 260 7.74 -9.63 16.79
C SER A 260 8.63 -9.64 15.56
N VAL A 261 9.81 -10.24 15.66
CA VAL A 261 10.72 -10.44 14.53
C VAL A 261 10.29 -11.71 13.79
N CYS A 262 10.18 -11.66 12.47
CA CYS A 262 9.86 -12.84 11.67
C CYS A 262 11.04 -13.82 11.68
N ALA A 263 10.78 -15.13 11.72
CA ALA A 263 11.84 -16.16 11.83
C ALA A 263 12.78 -16.22 10.62
N ALA A 264 12.35 -15.69 9.48
CA ALA A 264 13.14 -15.52 8.27
C ALA A 264 12.97 -14.10 7.73
N GLY A 265 13.86 -13.73 6.82
CA GLY A 265 13.85 -12.47 6.13
C GLY A 265 14.61 -12.57 4.83
N HIS A 266 15.02 -11.42 4.32
CA HIS A 266 15.78 -11.29 3.09
C HIS A 266 17.28 -11.16 3.38
N SER A 267 18.12 -11.68 2.48
CA SER A 267 19.58 -11.50 2.57
C SER A 267 19.93 -10.01 2.36
N GLY A 268 19.21 -9.33 1.48
CA GLY A 268 19.27 -7.89 1.21
C GLY A 268 17.97 -7.15 1.58
N PRO A 269 17.71 -5.94 1.02
CA PRO A 269 16.55 -5.13 1.39
C PRO A 269 15.19 -5.80 1.14
N CYS A 270 14.28 -5.70 2.10
CA CYS A 270 12.84 -5.92 1.87
C CYS A 270 12.30 -4.76 1.03
N ARG A 271 11.91 -4.99 -0.23
CA ARG A 271 11.52 -3.94 -1.19
C ARG A 271 10.05 -3.55 -1.10
N PHE A 272 9.17 -4.50 -0.78
CA PHE A 272 7.75 -4.21 -0.60
C PHE A 272 7.10 -5.18 0.40
N LEU A 273 5.95 -4.76 0.91
CA LEU A 273 5.03 -5.57 1.69
C LEU A 273 3.64 -5.44 1.10
N THR A 274 2.92 -6.56 0.95
CA THR A 274 1.52 -6.55 0.53
C THR A 274 0.73 -7.60 1.32
N ALA A 275 -0.60 -7.50 1.31
CA ALA A 275 -1.48 -8.45 1.95
C ALA A 275 -2.45 -9.07 0.93
N VAL A 276 -2.69 -10.37 1.04
CA VAL A 276 -3.63 -11.11 0.21
C VAL A 276 -4.59 -11.88 1.10
N SER A 277 -5.90 -11.73 0.83
CA SER A 277 -6.92 -12.61 1.38
C SER A 277 -7.06 -13.85 0.50
N VAL A 278 -7.02 -15.03 1.11
CA VAL A 278 -7.37 -16.28 0.46
C VAL A 278 -8.70 -16.74 1.02
N SER A 279 -9.75 -16.57 0.23
CA SER A 279 -11.05 -17.16 0.52
C SER A 279 -11.09 -18.60 0.01
N THR A 280 -11.35 -19.55 0.91
CA THR A 280 -11.40 -20.99 0.61
C THR A 280 -12.57 -21.39 -0.29
N SER A 281 -13.50 -20.47 -0.59
CA SER A 281 -14.64 -20.71 -1.49
C SER A 281 -14.27 -20.84 -2.97
N ALA A 282 -13.09 -20.38 -3.39
CA ALA A 282 -12.67 -20.46 -4.79
C ALA A 282 -12.31 -21.89 -5.25
N GLN A 283 -11.99 -22.79 -4.32
CA GLN A 283 -11.70 -24.19 -4.67
C GLN A 283 -12.96 -25.05 -4.89
N GLU A 284 -14.12 -24.68 -4.34
CA GLU A 284 -15.35 -25.49 -4.47
C GLU A 284 -16.28 -25.04 -5.62
N ALA A 285 -16.12 -23.83 -6.15
CA ALA A 285 -16.95 -23.31 -7.25
C ALA A 285 -16.76 -24.08 -8.59
N GLY A 286 -15.66 -24.82 -8.73
CA GLY A 286 -15.43 -25.73 -9.86
C GLY A 286 -16.13 -27.08 -9.76
N ILE A 287 -16.57 -27.50 -8.56
CA ILE A 287 -17.07 -28.87 -8.32
C ILE A 287 -18.58 -28.90 -8.04
N ARG A 288 -19.19 -27.81 -7.55
CA ARG A 288 -20.59 -27.81 -7.11
C ARG A 288 -21.62 -27.32 -8.15
N ARG A 289 -21.46 -27.64 -9.43
CA ARG A 289 -22.58 -27.52 -10.41
C ARG A 289 -23.65 -28.60 -10.27
N ARG A 290 -23.55 -29.51 -9.32
CA ARG A 290 -24.56 -30.56 -9.08
C ARG A 290 -24.77 -30.82 -7.59
N ARG A 291 -25.66 -30.05 -6.95
CA ARG A 291 -26.68 -30.55 -6.00
C ARG A 291 -27.38 -29.37 -5.33
N MET A 292 -28.67 -29.26 -5.62
CA MET A 292 -29.62 -28.47 -4.82
C MET A 292 -29.89 -29.22 -3.51
N SER A 293 -29.62 -28.63 -2.35
CA SER A 293 -30.45 -28.76 -1.13
C SER A 293 -29.88 -28.01 0.07
N LEU A 294 -30.77 -27.18 0.63
CA LEU A 294 -31.10 -26.89 2.04
C LEU A 294 -30.01 -26.84 3.13
N ASN A 295 -29.99 -25.66 3.78
CA ASN A 295 -29.62 -25.34 5.17
C ASN A 295 -28.24 -25.78 5.68
N LEU A 296 -27.30 -24.83 5.73
CA LEU A 296 -26.13 -24.90 6.59
C LEU A 296 -25.95 -23.55 7.32
N PRO A 297 -25.79 -23.52 8.67
CA PRO A 297 -25.68 -22.29 9.42
C PRO A 297 -24.40 -21.56 9.06
N SER A 298 -24.44 -20.22 9.12
CA SER A 298 -23.37 -19.27 8.81
C SER A 298 -21.99 -19.73 9.28
N LEU A 299 -21.25 -20.40 8.40
CA LEU A 299 -19.80 -20.55 8.51
C LEU A 299 -19.24 -19.13 8.44
N GLN A 300 -18.76 -18.62 9.58
CA GLN A 300 -17.82 -17.50 9.60
C GLN A 300 -16.72 -17.85 8.59
N GLN A 301 -16.73 -17.19 7.44
CA GLN A 301 -15.68 -17.30 6.44
C GLN A 301 -14.35 -17.00 7.12
N LEU A 302 -13.55 -18.04 7.37
CA LEU A 302 -12.17 -17.88 7.82
C LEU A 302 -11.36 -17.44 6.62
N ASP A 303 -11.46 -16.17 6.26
CA ASP A 303 -10.57 -15.55 5.29
C ASP A 303 -9.16 -15.56 5.88
N GLN A 304 -8.32 -16.47 5.36
CA GLN A 304 -6.93 -16.53 5.73
C GLN A 304 -6.20 -15.39 5.00
N MET A 305 -5.72 -14.43 5.77
CA MET A 305 -4.91 -13.33 5.25
C MET A 305 -3.44 -13.69 5.37
N PHE A 306 -2.70 -13.50 4.30
CA PHE A 306 -1.26 -13.61 4.25
C PHE A 306 -0.64 -12.24 4.02
N VAL A 307 0.46 -11.95 4.72
CA VAL A 307 1.39 -10.87 4.37
C VAL A 307 2.49 -11.46 3.50
N ILE A 308 2.80 -10.78 2.40
CA ILE A 308 3.85 -11.14 1.46
C ILE A 308 4.93 -10.08 1.52
N SER A 309 6.18 -10.48 1.75
CA SER A 309 7.35 -9.62 1.61
C SER A 309 8.15 -10.00 0.37
N GLY A 310 8.50 -9.00 -0.45
CA GLY A 310 9.38 -9.19 -1.60
C GLY A 310 10.71 -8.52 -1.38
N GLY A 311 11.81 -9.21 -1.64
CA GLY A 311 13.16 -8.71 -1.37
C GLY A 311 14.25 -9.58 -1.96
N GLU A 312 15.49 -9.21 -1.71
CA GLU A 312 16.68 -9.87 -2.25
C GLU A 312 17.16 -11.01 -1.34
N GLY A 313 17.28 -12.21 -1.90
CA GLY A 313 17.70 -13.41 -1.18
C GLY A 313 16.74 -13.85 -0.08
N PHE A 314 17.16 -14.89 0.63
CA PHE A 314 16.45 -15.51 1.74
C PHE A 314 17.45 -15.83 2.86
N ASP A 315 17.18 -15.32 4.07
CA ASP A 315 18.04 -15.50 5.25
C ASP A 315 17.18 -15.94 6.44
N THR A 316 17.58 -17.02 7.11
CA THR A 316 16.87 -17.50 8.31
C THR A 316 17.53 -16.90 9.54
N ILE A 317 16.75 -16.26 10.42
CA ILE A 317 17.29 -15.50 11.55
C ILE A 317 17.76 -16.43 12.69
N ASP A 318 17.23 -17.66 12.75
CA ASP A 318 17.47 -18.59 13.87
C ASP A 318 18.46 -19.74 13.60
N ILE A 319 18.94 -19.97 12.37
CA ILE A 319 19.66 -21.21 12.05
C ILE A 319 21.14 -20.95 11.77
N ARG A 320 22.00 -21.58 12.58
CA ARG A 320 23.47 -21.61 12.52
C ARG A 320 24.05 -22.28 11.26
N GLU A 321 23.24 -22.57 10.25
CA GLU A 321 23.67 -23.31 9.07
C GLU A 321 24.19 -22.39 7.99
N THR A 322 25.52 -22.37 7.88
CA THR A 322 26.30 -21.83 6.78
C THR A 322 26.05 -22.63 5.49
N LYS A 323 24.96 -22.33 4.79
CA LYS A 323 24.88 -22.48 3.33
C LYS A 323 24.48 -21.15 2.69
N ARG A 324 25.26 -20.11 3.00
CA ARG A 324 25.23 -18.85 2.26
C ARG A 324 26.10 -19.01 1.03
N GLY A 325 25.50 -19.13 -0.15
CA GLY A 325 26.25 -19.23 -1.38
C GLY A 325 25.49 -19.91 -2.52
N ALA A 326 24.68 -19.12 -3.22
CA ALA A 326 24.41 -19.18 -4.67
C ALA A 326 23.16 -18.35 -5.05
N GLU A 327 22.16 -18.30 -4.17
CA GLU A 327 20.82 -17.73 -4.47
C GLU A 327 20.56 -16.34 -3.84
N ASP A 328 21.56 -15.74 -3.18
CA ASP A 328 21.42 -14.44 -2.49
C ASP A 328 21.05 -13.29 -3.43
N ALA A 329 21.35 -13.39 -4.73
CA ALA A 329 21.06 -12.34 -5.72
C ALA A 329 19.66 -12.44 -6.36
N VAL A 330 18.87 -13.48 -6.03
CA VAL A 330 17.54 -13.69 -6.62
C VAL A 330 16.46 -13.02 -5.76
N ASN A 331 15.43 -12.46 -6.39
CA ASN A 331 14.29 -11.90 -5.67
C ASN A 331 13.41 -13.02 -5.12
N HIS A 332 13.12 -12.99 -3.82
CA HIS A 332 12.28 -13.95 -3.13
C HIS A 332 10.99 -13.31 -2.62
N LEU A 333 9.91 -14.09 -2.63
CA LEU A 333 8.65 -13.76 -1.97
C LEU A 333 8.49 -14.64 -0.73
N LEU A 334 8.35 -14.01 0.44
CA LEU A 334 8.12 -14.71 1.70
C LEU A 334 6.69 -14.47 2.16
N PHE A 335 6.06 -15.50 2.73
CA PHE A 335 4.65 -15.50 3.12
C PHE A 335 4.52 -15.67 4.62
N TRP A 336 3.72 -14.81 5.25
CA TRP A 336 3.48 -14.77 6.68
C TRP A 336 1.97 -14.83 6.95
N ASN A 337 1.54 -15.56 7.96
CA ASN A 337 0.15 -15.46 8.43
C ASN A 337 -0.03 -14.10 9.12
N ALA A 338 -1.05 -13.36 8.69
CA ALA A 338 -1.35 -12.01 9.19
C ALA A 338 -2.08 -12.03 10.54
#